data_AF-A0A8H7CGW2-F1
#
_entry.id   AF-A0A8H7CGW2-F1
#
_cell.length_a   1.000
_cell.length_b   1.000
_cell.length_c   1.000
_cell.angle_alpha   90.00
_cell.angle_beta   90.00
_cell.angle_gamma   90.00
#
_symmetry.space_group_name_H-M   'P 1'
#
loop_
_entity.id
_entity.type
_entity.pdbx_description
1 polymer ?
#
loop_
_entity_poly.entity_id
_entity_poly.type
_entity_poly.pdbx_seq_one_letter_code
_entity_poly.pdbx_strand_id
1 'polypeptide(L)'
;MTSLSTSKLLALLALFVWQAHASLANSPRSLPARDEFVCPAEDIANTGCLGPKDCLYANPNNCNTFIRCIANADGTGTPVVLPCLLELEWNDNKKECDFPENSTCPPK
;
A
#
# COMPACT_ATOMS: atom_id res chain seq x y z
N MET A 1 -55.34 -39.70 15.44
CA MET A 1 -54.45 -38.89 16.30
C MET A 1 -53.44 -39.88 16.88
N THR A 2 -52.14 -39.94 16.59
CA THR A 2 -51.16 -39.05 15.94
C THR A 2 -49.96 -39.91 15.46
N SER A 3 -49.46 -39.59 14.26
CA SER A 3 -48.07 -39.62 13.75
C SER A 3 -47.21 -40.90 13.86
N LEU A 4 -46.95 -41.49 12.69
CA LEU A 4 -45.95 -42.54 12.42
C LEU A 4 -44.71 -41.91 11.73
N SER A 5 -43.56 -42.05 12.39
CA SER A 5 -42.19 -42.15 11.85
C SER A 5 -41.77 -41.35 10.60
N THR A 6 -41.03 -40.26 10.79
CA THR A 6 -40.31 -39.53 9.70
C THR A 6 -38.78 -39.63 9.77
N SER A 7 -38.21 -40.44 10.68
CA SER A 7 -36.78 -40.38 10.98
C SER A 7 -35.83 -41.10 10.00
N LYS A 8 -36.31 -41.61 8.84
CA LYS A 8 -35.44 -42.34 7.88
C LYS A 8 -35.72 -42.09 6.39
N LEU A 9 -36.48 -41.05 6.01
CA LEU A 9 -36.84 -40.79 4.59
C LEU A 9 -36.32 -39.46 4.01
N LEU A 10 -35.35 -38.79 4.64
CA LEU A 10 -34.74 -37.56 4.11
C LEU A 10 -33.29 -37.73 3.64
N ALA A 11 -32.81 -38.98 3.49
CA ALA A 11 -31.47 -39.30 3.04
C ALA A 11 -31.35 -39.61 1.53
N LEU A 12 -32.28 -39.13 0.68
CA LEU A 12 -32.31 -39.44 -0.76
C LEU A 12 -32.45 -38.24 -1.70
N LEU A 13 -32.21 -37.00 -1.23
CA LEU A 13 -32.05 -35.84 -2.12
C LEU A 13 -30.58 -35.37 -2.15
N ALA A 14 -29.67 -36.34 -2.27
CA ALA A 14 -28.36 -36.09 -2.84
C ALA A 14 -28.47 -36.25 -4.37
N LEU A 15 -27.68 -35.44 -5.09
CA LEU A 15 -27.62 -35.26 -6.56
C LEU A 15 -28.44 -34.05 -7.04
N PHE A 16 -27.75 -33.12 -7.70
CA PHE A 16 -28.20 -31.81 -8.24
C PHE A 16 -28.17 -30.61 -7.30
N VAL A 17 -26.99 -30.26 -6.75
CA VAL A 17 -26.30 -29.00 -7.11
C VAL A 17 -24.79 -29.21 -6.90
N TRP A 18 -24.15 -29.78 -7.93
CA TRP A 18 -22.70 -29.65 -8.12
C TRP A 18 -22.46 -28.24 -8.68
N GLN A 19 -22.32 -27.25 -7.80
CA GLN A 19 -21.66 -25.98 -8.13
C GLN A 19 -20.32 -26.01 -7.39
N ALA A 20 -19.30 -26.72 -7.85
CA ALA A 20 -18.61 -26.63 -9.13
C ALA A 20 -17.91 -25.29 -9.42
N HIS A 21 -17.66 -24.40 -8.46
CA HIS A 21 -16.67 -23.34 -8.69
C HIS A 21 -15.98 -23.01 -7.37
N ALA A 22 -14.94 -23.79 -7.06
CA ALA A 22 -13.77 -23.17 -6.46
C ALA A 22 -13.45 -21.98 -7.37
N SER A 23 -13.76 -20.77 -6.92
CA SER A 23 -13.25 -19.57 -7.59
C SER A 23 -11.75 -19.67 -7.47
N LEU A 24 -11.15 -20.12 -8.57
CA LEU A 24 -9.75 -19.99 -8.87
C LEU A 24 -9.29 -18.65 -8.32
N ALA A 25 -8.17 -18.69 -7.62
CA ALA A 25 -7.29 -17.57 -7.39
C ALA A 25 -7.32 -16.64 -8.62
N ASN A 26 -8.15 -15.60 -8.53
CA ASN A 26 -8.09 -14.47 -9.44
C ASN A 26 -7.52 -13.31 -8.64
N SER A 27 -6.34 -13.55 -8.08
CA SER A 27 -5.42 -12.45 -7.84
C SER A 27 -4.82 -12.16 -9.22
N PRO A 28 -5.17 -11.02 -9.87
CA PRO A 28 -4.48 -10.64 -11.09
C PRO A 28 -3.00 -10.67 -10.76
N ARG A 29 -2.20 -11.33 -11.61
CA ARG A 29 -0.75 -11.39 -11.46
C ARG A 29 -0.25 -10.00 -11.05
N SER A 30 0.07 -9.82 -9.78
CA SER A 30 0.94 -8.74 -9.38
C SER A 30 2.24 -9.09 -10.07
N LEU A 31 2.53 -8.34 -11.15
CA LEU A 31 3.91 -8.12 -11.57
C LEU A 31 4.71 -7.91 -10.27
N PRO A 32 5.91 -8.50 -10.12
CA PRO A 32 6.69 -8.30 -8.91
C PRO A 32 6.74 -6.80 -8.65
N ALA A 33 6.15 -6.37 -7.53
CA ALA A 33 6.07 -4.97 -7.15
C ALA A 33 7.50 -4.45 -7.16
N ARG A 34 7.85 -3.70 -8.21
CA ARG A 34 9.14 -3.03 -8.28
C ARG A 34 9.03 -1.89 -7.28
N ASP A 35 9.55 -2.12 -6.09
CA ASP A 35 9.84 -1.12 -5.07
C ASP A 35 8.75 -0.05 -4.89
N GLU A 36 7.53 -0.49 -4.61
CA GLU A 36 6.49 0.43 -4.16
C GLU A 36 6.85 0.90 -2.75
N PHE A 37 7.23 2.18 -2.62
CA PHE A 37 7.60 2.77 -1.34
C PHE A 37 6.41 2.74 -0.36
N VAL A 38 6.62 2.22 0.84
CA VAL A 38 5.63 2.18 1.90
C VAL A 38 5.97 3.23 2.95
N CYS A 39 4.98 4.06 3.31
CA CYS A 39 5.13 5.08 4.33
C CYS A 39 5.44 4.46 5.71
N PRO A 40 6.49 4.89 6.41
CA PRO A 40 6.79 4.44 7.77
C PRO A 40 5.66 4.78 8.75
N ALA A 41 4.97 3.75 9.25
CA ALA A 41 3.86 3.93 10.18
C ALA A 41 4.29 4.55 11.52
N GLU A 42 5.54 4.33 11.94
CA GLU A 42 6.11 4.93 13.15
C GLU A 42 6.20 6.46 13.04
N ASP A 43 6.71 6.97 11.92
CA ASP A 43 6.80 8.42 11.69
C ASP A 43 5.41 9.07 11.68
N ILE A 44 4.42 8.39 11.12
CA ILE A 44 3.01 8.83 11.13
C ILE A 44 2.45 8.83 12.55
N ALA A 45 2.67 7.77 13.33
CA ALA A 45 2.21 7.68 14.70
C ALA A 45 2.85 8.75 15.60
N ASN A 46 4.13 9.06 15.37
CA ASN A 46 4.90 9.99 16.17
C ASN A 46 4.60 11.46 15.83
N THR A 47 4.35 11.78 14.55
CA THR A 47 4.28 13.17 14.08
C THR A 47 2.92 13.58 13.49
N GLY A 48 2.09 12.60 13.10
CA GLY A 48 0.89 12.84 12.31
C GLY A 48 1.17 13.49 10.95
N CYS A 49 2.43 13.57 10.52
CA CYS A 49 2.88 14.32 9.35
C CYS A 49 2.45 15.80 9.35
N LEU A 50 2.41 16.42 10.53
CA LEU A 50 1.90 17.79 10.72
C LEU A 50 2.97 18.87 10.52
N GLY A 51 4.23 18.56 10.82
CA GLY A 51 5.35 19.47 10.68
C GLY A 51 5.82 19.63 9.23
N PRO A 52 6.50 20.74 8.90
CA PRO A 52 6.94 21.04 7.54
C PRO A 52 7.98 20.06 6.98
N LYS A 53 8.67 19.31 7.86
CA LYS A 53 9.69 18.33 7.49
C LYS A 53 9.29 16.88 7.83
N ASP A 54 8.09 16.70 8.37
CA ASP A 54 7.63 15.39 8.78
C ASP A 54 7.20 14.59 7.55
N CYS A 55 7.46 13.29 7.60
CA CYS A 55 7.00 12.34 6.58
C CYS A 55 7.44 12.67 5.14
N LEU A 56 8.63 13.24 4.99
CA LEU A 56 9.28 13.48 3.70
C LEU A 56 10.47 12.53 3.51
N TYR A 57 10.55 11.88 2.35
CA TYR A 57 11.51 10.82 2.08
C TYR A 57 12.08 10.93 0.66
N ALA A 58 13.29 10.40 0.46
CA ALA A 58 13.89 10.31 -0.86
C ALA A 58 13.09 9.38 -1.78
N ASN A 59 12.97 9.74 -3.07
CA ASN A 59 12.52 8.80 -4.09
C ASN A 59 13.73 7.98 -4.60
N PRO A 60 13.78 6.65 -4.41
CA PRO A 60 14.93 5.84 -4.82
C PRO A 60 15.12 5.78 -6.34
N ASN A 61 14.09 6.12 -7.12
CA ASN A 61 14.10 5.99 -8.57
C ASN A 61 14.36 7.29 -9.32
N ASN A 62 14.22 8.45 -8.66
CA ASN A 62 14.36 9.75 -9.31
C ASN A 62 14.72 10.86 -8.31
N CYS A 63 15.96 11.35 -8.39
CA CYS A 63 16.49 12.37 -7.49
C CYS A 63 15.85 13.76 -7.65
N ASN A 64 15.21 14.05 -8.78
CA ASN A 64 14.45 15.29 -8.98
C ASN A 64 13.02 15.18 -8.42
N THR A 65 12.75 14.17 -7.59
CA THR A 65 11.48 13.99 -6.91
C THR A 65 11.71 13.52 -5.48
N PHE A 66 10.72 13.72 -4.63
CA PHE A 66 10.70 13.19 -3.27
C PHE A 66 9.32 12.61 -2.97
N ILE A 67 9.20 11.88 -1.88
CA ILE A 67 7.95 11.26 -1.44
C ILE A 67 7.47 11.99 -0.20
N ARG A 68 6.22 12.45 -0.23
CA ARG A 68 5.49 12.91 0.95
C ARG A 68 4.44 11.89 1.32
N CYS A 69 4.43 11.45 2.56
CA CYS A 69 3.34 10.62 3.06
C CYS A 69 2.19 11.49 3.59
N ILE A 70 0.99 11.19 3.14
CA ILE A 70 -0.25 11.75 3.67
C ILE A 70 -0.80 10.77 4.70
N ALA A 71 -0.90 11.20 5.95
CA ALA A 71 -1.44 10.37 7.03
C ALA A 71 -2.92 10.06 6.79
N ASN A 72 -3.26 8.78 6.90
CA ASN A 72 -4.62 8.28 6.81
C ASN A 72 -5.22 8.13 8.23
N ALA A 73 -6.55 8.09 8.33
CA ALA A 73 -7.26 8.00 9.61
C ALA A 73 -7.02 6.67 10.36
N ASP A 74 -6.59 5.63 9.67
CA ASP A 74 -6.27 4.30 10.22
C ASP A 74 -4.81 4.16 10.69
N GLY A 75 -4.03 5.26 10.66
CA GLY A 75 -2.62 5.26 11.04
C GLY A 75 -1.66 4.78 9.93
N THR A 76 -2.18 4.47 8.73
CA THR A 76 -1.34 4.23 7.55
C THR A 76 -1.00 5.54 6.84
N GLY A 77 -0.13 5.47 5.83
CA GLY A 77 0.22 6.63 5.01
C GLY A 77 0.10 6.32 3.52
N THR A 78 -0.40 7.29 2.77
CA THR A 78 -0.43 7.24 1.30
C THR A 78 0.79 7.97 0.75
N PRO A 79 1.70 7.29 0.03
CA PRO A 79 2.88 7.94 -0.55
C PRO A 79 2.49 8.76 -1.78
N VAL A 80 2.95 10.01 -1.83
CA VAL A 80 2.77 10.90 -2.98
C VAL A 80 4.12 11.37 -3.47
N VAL A 81 4.43 11.09 -4.73
CA VAL A 81 5.65 11.58 -5.38
C VAL A 81 5.44 13.03 -5.80
N LEU A 82 6.34 13.90 -5.34
CA LEU A 82 6.33 15.33 -5.64
C LEU A 82 7.61 15.72 -6.38
N PRO A 83 7.53 16.59 -7.41
CA PRO A 83 8.70 17.04 -8.13
C PRO A 83 9.47 18.11 -7.34
N CYS A 84 10.79 18.09 -7.50
CA CYS A 84 11.64 19.24 -7.26
C CYS A 84 11.58 20.19 -8.47
N LEU A 85 11.55 21.50 -8.23
CA LEU A 85 11.50 22.50 -9.29
C LEU A 85 12.91 22.74 -9.88
N LEU A 86 12.97 23.27 -11.10
CA LEU A 86 14.20 23.80 -11.72
C LEU A 86 15.40 22.83 -11.70
N GLU A 87 15.15 21.53 -11.88
CA GLU A 87 16.17 20.47 -11.85
C GLU A 87 16.91 20.31 -10.51
N LEU A 88 16.36 20.89 -9.43
CA LEU A 88 16.85 20.64 -8.07
C LEU A 88 16.70 19.16 -7.72
N GLU A 89 17.51 18.71 -6.78
CA GLU A 89 17.53 17.34 -6.29
C GLU A 89 17.15 17.28 -4.80
N TRP A 90 16.62 16.14 -4.37
CA TRP A 90 16.25 15.93 -2.97
C TRP A 90 17.47 15.93 -2.05
N ASN A 91 17.40 16.72 -0.98
CA ASN A 91 18.33 16.71 0.14
C ASN A 91 17.65 16.15 1.39
N ASP A 92 17.89 14.88 1.68
CA ASP A 92 17.24 14.18 2.80
C ASP A 92 17.70 14.69 4.18
N ASN A 93 18.89 15.28 4.27
CA ASN A 93 19.39 15.88 5.51
C ASN A 93 18.60 17.14 5.88
N LYS A 94 18.24 17.94 4.88
CA LYS A 94 17.48 19.18 5.08
C LYS A 94 15.97 18.98 4.93
N LYS A 95 15.54 17.88 4.31
CA LYS A 95 14.17 17.58 3.90
C LYS A 95 13.59 18.63 2.94
N GLU A 96 14.38 19.01 1.94
CA GLU A 96 14.00 19.98 0.91
C GLU A 96 14.69 19.69 -0.43
N CYS A 97 14.20 20.31 -1.50
CA CYS A 97 14.89 20.32 -2.78
C CYS A 97 16.02 21.36 -2.76
N ASP A 98 17.21 20.97 -3.19
CA ASP A 98 18.42 21.78 -3.14
C ASP A 98 19.22 21.61 -4.44
N PHE A 99 20.29 22.38 -4.61
CA PHE A 99 21.19 22.21 -5.75
C PHE A 99 21.84 20.82 -5.71
N PRO A 100 22.14 20.20 -6.88
CA PRO A 100 22.71 18.86 -6.95
C PRO A 100 23.97 18.65 -6.10
N GLU A 101 24.84 19.66 -5.97
CA GLU A 101 26.04 19.60 -5.12
C GLU A 101 25.74 19.44 -3.61
N ASN A 102 24.52 19.75 -3.19
CA ASN A 102 24.05 19.61 -1.80
C ASN A 102 23.08 18.43 -1.64
N SER A 103 22.77 17.70 -2.72
CA SER A 103 21.77 16.65 -2.68
C SER A 103 22.27 15.43 -1.90
N THR A 104 21.33 14.60 -1.44
CA THR A 104 21.63 13.28 -0.88
C THR A 104 21.31 12.17 -1.88
N CYS A 105 21.21 12.52 -3.17
CA CYS A 105 21.01 11.55 -4.23
C CYS A 105 22.22 10.59 -4.29
N PRO A 106 22.01 9.28 -4.39
CA PRO A 106 23.10 8.35 -4.63
C PRO A 106 23.85 8.70 -5.94
N PRO A 107 25.19 8.56 -5.99
CA PRO A 107 25.94 8.70 -7.24
C PRO A 107 25.37 7.79 -8.32
N LYS A 108 25.20 8.33 -9.53
CA LYS A 108 24.72 7.58 -10.72
C LYS A 108 25.78 6.61 -11.25
#